data_AF-A0A6A4V866-F1
#
_entry.id   AF-A0A6A4V866-F1
#
_cell.length_a   1.000
_cell.length_b   1.000
_cell.length_c   1.000
_cell.angle_alpha   90.00
_cell.angle_beta   90.00
_cell.angle_gamma   90.00
#
_symmetry.space_group_name_H-M   'P 1'
#
loop_
_entity.id
_entity.type
_entity.pdbx_description
1 polymer ?
#
loop_
_entity_poly.entity_id
_entity_poly.type
_entity_poly.pdbx_seq_one_letter_code
_entity_poly.pdbx_strand_id
1 'polypeptide(L)'
;MKKWIKRIGLGLLAIMIIAGAGFYVYTLDYSKADAQAKEAFAQSVEQSKTIHAYLTNKSDVGIIFYPGGKVEAMAYSVLGLELSEQGFSTFIVDMPFNLAVFDIDAANRVRKLNPQIKTWFIMGHSLGGAMAFSHYDANTEKYAGLILLAAYPLKITSKPILILAGSNDKVLDSSNLDVFETTWIQGGNHAQFGNYGLQKGDGAATLSAREQRAITIESISDFIQVSLFS
;
A
#
# COMPACT_ATOMS: atom_id res chain seq x y z
N MET A 1 36.22 -4.34 -34.62
CA MET A 1 36.10 -4.57 -33.16
C MET A 1 37.08 -5.66 -32.72
N LYS A 2 37.96 -5.38 -31.77
CA LYS A 2 38.92 -6.37 -31.25
C LYS A 2 38.15 -7.53 -30.59
N LYS A 3 38.51 -8.79 -30.89
CA LYS A 3 37.78 -10.02 -30.47
C LYS A 3 37.50 -10.09 -28.95
N TRP A 4 38.34 -9.49 -28.12
CA TRP A 4 38.18 -9.44 -26.66
C TRP A 4 37.02 -8.54 -26.20
N ILE A 5 36.75 -7.43 -26.89
CA ILE A 5 35.61 -6.53 -26.60
C ILE A 5 34.28 -7.26 -26.83
N LYS A 6 34.18 -8.09 -27.88
CA LYS A 6 33.00 -8.93 -28.14
C LYS A 6 32.79 -9.98 -27.04
N ARG A 7 33.86 -10.60 -26.54
CA ARG A 7 33.78 -11.60 -25.46
C ARG A 7 33.37 -10.98 -24.13
N ILE A 8 33.89 -9.80 -23.79
CA ILE A 8 33.46 -9.04 -22.61
C ILE A 8 31.98 -8.66 -22.74
N GLY A 9 31.56 -8.16 -23.90
CA GLY A 9 30.15 -7.82 -24.15
C GLY A 9 29.21 -9.02 -24.01
N LEU A 10 29.59 -10.18 -24.55
CA LEU A 10 28.82 -11.42 -24.39
C LEU A 10 28.77 -11.91 -22.94
N GLY A 11 29.89 -11.80 -22.20
CA GLY A 11 29.93 -12.14 -20.78
C GLY A 11 29.03 -11.26 -19.94
N LEU A 12 29.06 -9.94 -20.15
CA LEU A 12 28.16 -8.99 -19.46
C LEU A 12 26.69 -9.25 -19.80
N LEU A 13 26.37 -9.54 -21.07
CA LEU A 13 25.01 -9.90 -21.48
C LEU A 13 24.53 -11.17 -20.77
N ALA A 14 25.37 -12.21 -20.68
CA ALA A 14 25.04 -13.43 -19.98
C ALA A 14 24.77 -13.18 -18.48
N ILE A 15 25.59 -12.35 -17.82
CA ILE A 15 25.39 -11.96 -16.41
C ILE A 15 24.06 -11.21 -16.24
N MET A 16 23.74 -10.27 -17.12
CA MET A 16 22.46 -9.55 -17.06
C MET A 16 21.26 -10.48 -17.25
N ILE A 17 21.34 -11.47 -18.15
CA ILE A 17 20.27 -12.45 -18.34
C ILE A 17 20.09 -13.30 -17.08
N ILE A 18 21.18 -13.77 -16.49
CA ILE A 18 21.14 -14.57 -15.26
C ILE A 18 20.57 -13.74 -14.10
N ALA A 19 21.01 -12.50 -13.94
CA ALA A 19 20.49 -11.59 -12.92
C ALA A 19 19.00 -11.29 -13.14
N GLY A 20 18.58 -11.04 -14.37
CA GLY A 20 17.18 -10.81 -14.74
C GLY A 20 16.30 -12.03 -14.49
N ALA A 21 16.76 -13.23 -14.85
CA ALA A 21 16.05 -14.48 -14.57
C ALA A 21 15.97 -14.76 -13.07
N GLY A 22 17.06 -14.54 -12.33
CA GLY A 22 17.10 -14.69 -10.87
C GLY A 22 16.15 -13.71 -10.17
N PHE A 23 16.12 -12.45 -10.60
CA PHE A 23 15.19 -11.44 -10.11
C PHE A 23 13.74 -11.83 -10.41
N TYR A 24 13.44 -12.28 -11.65
CA TYR A 24 12.10 -12.72 -12.00
C TYR A 24 11.63 -13.88 -11.11
N VAL A 25 12.46 -14.90 -10.91
CA VAL A 25 12.15 -16.02 -10.00
C VAL A 25 11.92 -15.53 -8.57
N TYR A 26 12.72 -14.58 -8.07
CA TYR A 26 12.52 -13.97 -6.75
C TYR A 26 11.14 -13.29 -6.60
N THR A 27 10.64 -12.68 -7.68
CA THR A 27 9.33 -12.00 -7.69
C THR A 27 8.14 -12.94 -7.80
N LEU A 28 8.35 -14.23 -8.12
CA LEU A 28 7.27 -15.23 -8.21
C LEU A 28 6.82 -15.77 -6.85
N ASP A 29 7.66 -15.66 -5.84
CA ASP A 29 7.31 -15.95 -4.45
C ASP A 29 6.63 -14.72 -3.87
N TYR A 30 5.34 -14.75 -3.56
CA TYR A 30 4.62 -13.61 -3.00
C TYR A 30 3.32 -14.09 -2.31
N SER A 31 2.81 -13.28 -1.39
CA SER A 31 1.58 -13.54 -0.66
C SER A 31 0.35 -13.32 -1.54
N LYS A 32 -0.50 -14.34 -1.64
CA LYS A 32 -1.71 -14.32 -2.46
C LYS A 32 -2.93 -13.90 -1.65
N ALA A 33 -3.87 -13.25 -2.33
CA ALA A 33 -5.18 -12.93 -1.77
C ALA A 33 -5.94 -14.20 -1.32
N ASP A 34 -6.56 -14.11 -0.14
CA ASP A 34 -7.46 -15.14 0.36
C ASP A 34 -8.84 -15.10 -0.35
N ALA A 35 -9.77 -15.95 0.08
CA ALA A 35 -11.11 -16.01 -0.50
C ALA A 35 -11.92 -14.72 -0.29
N GLN A 36 -11.85 -14.09 0.88
CA GLN A 36 -12.58 -12.86 1.20
C GLN A 36 -12.07 -11.70 0.34
N ALA A 37 -10.75 -11.60 0.14
CA ALA A 37 -10.15 -10.64 -0.78
C ALA A 37 -10.66 -10.81 -2.21
N LYS A 38 -10.76 -12.06 -2.70
CA LYS A 38 -11.27 -12.34 -4.05
C LYS A 38 -12.74 -11.99 -4.21
N GLU A 39 -13.55 -12.27 -3.21
CA GLU A 39 -14.98 -11.89 -3.19
C GLU A 39 -15.16 -10.38 -3.19
N ALA A 40 -14.39 -9.65 -2.38
CA ALA A 40 -14.39 -8.19 -2.39
C ALA A 40 -13.82 -7.63 -3.72
N PHE A 41 -12.83 -8.27 -4.31
CA PHE A 41 -12.27 -7.87 -5.61
C PHE A 41 -13.27 -7.96 -6.75
N ALA A 42 -14.14 -8.97 -6.76
CA ALA A 42 -15.19 -9.12 -7.75
C ALA A 42 -16.19 -7.94 -7.77
N GLN A 43 -16.23 -7.13 -6.71
CA GLN A 43 -17.04 -5.92 -6.61
C GLN A 43 -16.31 -4.65 -7.08
N SER A 44 -15.02 -4.75 -7.43
CA SER A 44 -14.27 -3.59 -7.93
C SER A 44 -14.75 -3.16 -9.31
N VAL A 45 -14.69 -1.85 -9.55
CA VAL A 45 -14.91 -1.26 -10.86
C VAL A 45 -13.58 -1.21 -11.59
N GLU A 46 -13.52 -1.87 -12.74
CA GLU A 46 -12.33 -1.82 -13.61
C GLU A 46 -12.23 -0.44 -14.28
N GLN A 47 -11.37 0.44 -13.73
CA GLN A 47 -11.01 1.70 -14.38
C GLN A 47 -9.79 1.55 -15.31
N SER A 48 -8.96 0.56 -15.03
CA SER A 48 -7.84 0.11 -15.87
C SER A 48 -7.43 -1.29 -15.44
N LYS A 49 -6.56 -1.95 -16.21
CA LYS A 49 -5.95 -3.24 -15.85
C LYS A 49 -5.08 -3.22 -14.58
N THR A 50 -4.88 -2.06 -13.96
CA THR A 50 -3.92 -1.85 -12.87
C THR A 50 -4.49 -1.09 -11.67
N ILE A 51 -5.81 -0.90 -11.64
CA ILE A 51 -6.49 -0.13 -10.58
C ILE A 51 -7.76 -0.87 -10.19
N HIS A 52 -7.85 -1.27 -8.92
CA HIS A 52 -9.05 -1.83 -8.32
C HIS A 52 -9.77 -0.69 -7.60
N ALA A 53 -10.87 -0.21 -8.20
CA ALA A 53 -11.59 0.95 -7.69
C ALA A 53 -12.88 0.53 -6.96
N TYR A 54 -13.12 1.13 -5.79
CA TYR A 54 -14.37 1.01 -5.03
C TYR A 54 -14.96 2.40 -4.88
N LEU A 55 -16.00 2.67 -5.65
CA LEU A 55 -16.55 4.02 -5.79
C LEU A 55 -17.75 4.22 -4.90
N THR A 56 -17.90 5.44 -4.40
CA THR A 56 -19.03 5.86 -3.58
C THR A 56 -19.48 7.26 -3.97
N ASN A 57 -20.76 7.55 -3.79
CA ASN A 57 -21.36 8.86 -4.06
C ASN A 57 -21.62 9.67 -2.78
N LYS A 58 -21.18 9.18 -1.62
CA LYS A 58 -21.39 9.82 -0.32
C LYS A 58 -20.49 11.03 -0.09
N SER A 59 -19.33 11.10 -0.75
CA SER A 59 -18.39 12.24 -0.67
C SER A 59 -17.55 12.37 -1.95
N ASP A 60 -16.81 13.47 -2.08
CA ASP A 60 -15.81 13.71 -3.13
C ASP A 60 -14.36 13.44 -2.65
N VAL A 61 -14.21 12.57 -1.64
CA VAL A 61 -12.93 12.15 -1.07
C VAL A 61 -12.47 10.83 -1.69
N GLY A 62 -11.19 10.78 -2.08
CA GLY A 62 -10.53 9.59 -2.61
C GLY A 62 -9.32 9.15 -1.80
N ILE A 63 -9.12 7.84 -1.68
CA ILE A 63 -7.96 7.21 -1.04
C ILE A 63 -7.23 6.37 -2.07
N ILE A 64 -5.95 6.69 -2.34
CA ILE A 64 -5.09 5.87 -3.21
C ILE A 64 -4.26 4.95 -2.33
N PHE A 65 -4.32 3.64 -2.56
CA PHE A 65 -3.70 2.63 -1.70
C PHE A 65 -2.54 1.93 -2.42
N TYR A 66 -1.35 1.97 -1.80
CA TYR A 66 -0.14 1.28 -2.25
C TYR A 66 0.06 -0.04 -1.49
N PRO A 67 -0.06 -1.20 -2.16
CA PRO A 67 0.10 -2.52 -1.56
C PRO A 67 1.47 -2.77 -0.92
N GLY A 68 1.50 -3.68 0.07
CA GLY A 68 2.73 -4.20 0.64
C GLY A 68 3.62 -4.92 -0.38
N GLY A 69 4.93 -4.93 -0.12
CA GLY A 69 5.89 -5.61 -0.98
C GLY A 69 5.67 -7.11 -0.99
N LYS A 70 5.69 -7.72 -2.19
CA LYS A 70 5.42 -9.15 -2.40
C LYS A 70 4.04 -9.58 -1.87
N VAL A 71 3.03 -8.71 -1.98
CA VAL A 71 1.63 -9.01 -1.69
C VAL A 71 0.78 -8.65 -2.90
N GLU A 72 -0.15 -9.53 -3.31
CA GLU A 72 -1.11 -9.18 -4.38
C GLU A 72 -1.95 -7.97 -3.97
N ALA A 73 -2.11 -7.00 -4.87
CA ALA A 73 -2.93 -5.81 -4.61
C ALA A 73 -4.38 -6.17 -4.23
N MET A 74 -4.89 -7.24 -4.83
CA MET A 74 -6.20 -7.82 -4.52
C MET A 74 -6.38 -8.15 -3.02
N ALA A 75 -5.30 -8.44 -2.29
CA ALA A 75 -5.38 -8.75 -0.87
C ALA A 75 -5.90 -7.57 -0.03
N TYR A 76 -5.90 -6.35 -0.55
CA TYR A 76 -6.42 -5.16 0.14
C TYR A 76 -7.87 -4.84 -0.22
N SER A 77 -8.51 -5.66 -1.07
CA SER A 77 -9.86 -5.42 -1.60
C SER A 77 -10.95 -5.33 -0.53
N VAL A 78 -10.86 -6.12 0.56
CA VAL A 78 -11.83 -6.03 1.66
C VAL A 78 -11.76 -4.66 2.33
N LEU A 79 -10.54 -4.20 2.67
CA LEU A 79 -10.32 -2.88 3.26
C LEU A 79 -10.78 -1.76 2.32
N GLY A 80 -10.46 -1.86 1.03
CA GLY A 80 -10.88 -0.88 0.02
C GLY A 80 -12.40 -0.79 -0.11
N LEU A 81 -13.09 -1.93 -0.13
CA LEU A 81 -14.55 -2.00 -0.18
C LEU A 81 -15.18 -1.39 1.07
N GLU A 82 -14.77 -1.82 2.26
CA GLU A 82 -15.35 -1.36 3.53
C GLU A 82 -15.12 0.16 3.75
N LEU A 83 -13.98 0.71 3.31
CA LEU A 83 -13.75 2.18 3.31
C LEU A 83 -14.67 2.93 2.34
N SER A 84 -15.01 2.33 1.18
CA SER A 84 -15.98 2.91 0.25
C SER A 84 -17.40 2.96 0.82
N GLU A 85 -17.74 1.96 1.64
CA GLU A 85 -19.00 1.94 2.40
C GLU A 85 -19.03 3.05 3.47
N GLN A 86 -17.89 3.43 4.05
CA GLN A 86 -17.75 4.61 4.92
C GLN A 86 -17.82 5.94 4.16
N GLY A 87 -17.80 5.91 2.83
CA GLY A 87 -18.00 7.09 1.99
C GLY A 87 -16.72 7.65 1.36
N PHE A 88 -15.61 6.92 1.36
CA PHE A 88 -14.38 7.30 0.68
C PHE A 88 -14.14 6.43 -0.55
N SER A 89 -14.05 7.01 -1.75
CA SER A 89 -13.73 6.20 -2.93
C SER A 89 -12.30 5.68 -2.80
N THR A 90 -12.08 4.36 -2.91
CA THR A 90 -10.74 3.77 -2.75
C THR A 90 -10.20 3.23 -4.06
N PHE A 91 -8.88 3.34 -4.24
CA PHE A 91 -8.18 2.96 -5.45
C PHE A 91 -6.91 2.20 -5.09
N ILE A 92 -6.97 0.88 -5.15
CA ILE A 92 -5.81 0.04 -4.91
C ILE A 92 -5.06 -0.13 -6.23
N VAL A 93 -3.78 0.24 -6.25
CA VAL A 93 -2.97 0.17 -7.47
C VAL A 93 -2.20 -1.14 -7.54
N ASP A 94 -2.24 -1.80 -8.71
CA ASP A 94 -1.34 -2.90 -8.99
C ASP A 94 0.08 -2.37 -9.17
N MET A 95 1.03 -3.04 -8.51
CA MET A 95 2.44 -2.71 -8.60
C MET A 95 3.19 -3.75 -9.45
N PRO A 96 4.07 -3.35 -10.38
CA PRO A 96 4.91 -4.30 -11.11
C PRO A 96 5.66 -5.20 -10.13
N PHE A 97 5.59 -6.52 -10.36
CA PHE A 97 6.21 -7.54 -9.50
C PHE A 97 5.73 -7.53 -8.04
N ASN A 98 4.56 -6.96 -7.75
CA ASN A 98 4.05 -6.71 -6.39
C ASN A 98 5.00 -5.85 -5.55
N LEU A 99 5.72 -4.91 -6.18
CA LEU A 99 6.74 -4.09 -5.53
C LEU A 99 6.55 -2.62 -5.92
N ALA A 100 6.09 -1.81 -4.97
CA ALA A 100 5.75 -0.40 -5.18
C ALA A 100 6.92 0.47 -5.67
N VAL A 101 8.16 0.04 -5.46
CA VAL A 101 9.38 0.73 -5.95
C VAL A 101 9.42 0.86 -7.49
N PHE A 102 8.66 0.02 -8.22
CA PHE A 102 8.62 0.04 -9.69
C PHE A 102 7.51 0.90 -10.29
N ASP A 103 6.56 1.40 -9.50
CA ASP A 103 5.54 2.37 -9.96
C ASP A 103 5.20 3.35 -8.83
N ILE A 104 6.21 4.08 -8.34
CA ILE A 104 6.05 5.10 -7.27
C ILE A 104 5.02 6.15 -7.67
N ASP A 105 4.88 6.45 -8.97
CA ASP A 105 3.98 7.47 -9.51
C ASP A 105 2.59 6.95 -9.91
N ALA A 106 2.21 5.71 -9.53
CA ALA A 106 0.91 5.12 -9.82
C ALA A 106 -0.27 6.04 -9.44
N ALA A 107 -0.15 6.79 -8.34
CA ALA A 107 -1.16 7.73 -7.89
C ALA A 107 -1.49 8.85 -8.89
N ASN A 108 -0.53 9.27 -9.74
CA ASN A 108 -0.79 10.25 -10.80
C ASN A 108 -1.83 9.72 -11.81
N ARG A 109 -1.73 8.43 -12.15
CA ARG A 109 -2.68 7.76 -13.07
C ARG A 109 -4.08 7.72 -12.47
N VAL A 110 -4.20 7.34 -11.20
CA VAL A 110 -5.48 7.29 -10.48
C VAL A 110 -6.15 8.66 -10.46
N ARG A 111 -5.44 9.72 -10.04
CA ARG A 111 -5.97 11.09 -10.00
C ARG A 111 -6.42 11.57 -11.37
N LYS A 112 -5.63 11.28 -12.42
CA LYS A 112 -5.95 11.68 -13.80
C LYS A 112 -7.26 11.05 -14.30
N LEU A 113 -7.52 9.79 -13.93
CA LEU A 113 -8.73 9.07 -14.31
C LEU A 113 -9.97 9.48 -13.48
N ASN A 114 -9.76 10.17 -12.36
CA ASN A 114 -10.84 10.55 -11.42
C ASN A 114 -10.88 12.06 -11.15
N PRO A 115 -11.06 12.91 -12.18
CA PRO A 115 -11.06 14.38 -12.01
C PRO A 115 -12.22 14.91 -11.16
N GLN A 116 -13.25 14.10 -10.90
CA GLN A 116 -14.40 14.44 -10.06
C GLN A 116 -14.07 14.44 -8.56
N ILE A 117 -13.02 13.75 -8.13
CA ILE A 117 -12.59 13.68 -6.73
C ILE A 117 -11.73 14.90 -6.42
N LYS A 118 -12.14 15.67 -5.42
CA LYS A 118 -11.51 16.96 -5.07
C LYS A 118 -10.48 16.82 -3.97
N THR A 119 -10.72 15.92 -3.03
CA THR A 119 -9.85 15.73 -1.87
C THR A 119 -9.22 14.36 -1.90
N TRP A 120 -7.89 14.32 -1.83
CA TRP A 120 -7.13 13.09 -1.96
C TRP A 120 -6.34 12.80 -0.69
N PHE A 121 -6.43 11.55 -0.24
CA PHE A 121 -5.49 10.95 0.68
C PHE A 121 -4.70 9.88 -0.06
N ILE A 122 -3.46 9.67 0.36
CA ILE A 122 -2.65 8.56 -0.10
C ILE A 122 -2.31 7.67 1.09
N MET A 123 -2.38 6.38 0.87
CA MET A 123 -2.24 5.34 1.87
C MET A 123 -1.27 4.28 1.36
N GLY A 124 -0.53 3.65 2.25
CA GLY A 124 0.22 2.46 1.89
C GLY A 124 0.56 1.58 3.08
N HIS A 125 0.77 0.29 2.78
CA HIS A 125 1.16 -0.72 3.75
C HIS A 125 2.63 -1.10 3.61
N SER A 126 3.39 -1.15 4.71
CA SER A 126 4.78 -1.65 4.72
C SER A 126 5.64 -0.98 3.63
N LEU A 127 6.28 -1.73 2.73
CA LEU A 127 7.02 -1.18 1.58
C LEU A 127 6.15 -0.25 0.70
N GLY A 128 4.87 -0.55 0.53
CA GLY A 128 3.92 0.32 -0.15
C GLY A 128 3.72 1.64 0.58
N GLY A 129 3.73 1.63 1.92
CA GLY A 129 3.71 2.83 2.76
C GLY A 129 4.94 3.72 2.56
N ALA A 130 6.13 3.12 2.48
CA ALA A 130 7.36 3.86 2.18
C ALA A 130 7.30 4.54 0.80
N MET A 131 6.76 3.86 -0.22
CA MET A 131 6.62 4.42 -1.56
C MET A 131 5.48 5.43 -1.68
N ALA A 132 4.38 5.21 -0.96
CA ALA A 132 3.31 6.19 -0.81
C ALA A 132 3.84 7.49 -0.18
N PHE A 133 4.65 7.38 0.87
CA PHE A 133 5.34 8.53 1.46
C PHE A 133 6.29 9.21 0.46
N SER A 134 7.10 8.44 -0.27
CA SER A 134 8.02 8.99 -1.27
C SER A 134 7.30 9.80 -2.35
N HIS A 135 6.19 9.27 -2.88
CA HIS A 135 5.36 9.97 -3.84
C HIS A 135 4.68 11.21 -3.22
N TYR A 136 4.12 11.05 -2.02
CA TYR A 136 3.45 12.10 -1.27
C TYR A 136 4.38 13.29 -0.97
N ASP A 137 5.61 13.03 -0.55
CA ASP A 137 6.58 14.06 -0.19
C ASP A 137 6.95 14.94 -1.39
N ALA A 138 7.08 14.34 -2.57
CA ALA A 138 7.29 15.07 -3.82
C ALA A 138 6.04 15.82 -4.32
N ASN A 139 4.86 15.57 -3.72
CA ASN A 139 3.57 16.02 -4.21
C ASN A 139 2.64 16.50 -3.08
N THR A 140 3.18 17.00 -1.96
CA THR A 140 2.40 17.19 -0.72
C THR A 140 1.14 18.04 -0.91
N GLU A 141 1.20 19.10 -1.72
CA GLU A 141 0.04 19.97 -2.00
C GLU A 141 -1.11 19.29 -2.76
N LYS A 142 -0.87 18.12 -3.33
CA LYS A 142 -1.90 17.33 -4.03
C LYS A 142 -2.76 16.49 -3.08
N TYR A 143 -2.42 16.44 -1.79
CA TYR A 143 -3.02 15.55 -0.81
C TYR A 143 -3.41 16.32 0.46
N ALA A 144 -4.54 15.92 1.06
CA ALA A 144 -4.99 16.43 2.35
C ALA A 144 -4.25 15.76 3.52
N GLY A 145 -3.79 14.52 3.34
CA GLY A 145 -3.02 13.81 4.34
C GLY A 145 -2.46 12.48 3.82
N LEU A 146 -1.62 11.86 4.65
CA LEU A 146 -0.97 10.59 4.42
C LEU A 146 -1.40 9.56 5.47
N ILE A 147 -1.64 8.32 5.05
CA ILE A 147 -1.98 7.22 5.96
C ILE A 147 -0.98 6.07 5.78
N LEU A 148 -0.33 5.65 6.86
CA LEU A 148 0.68 4.60 6.84
C LEU A 148 0.23 3.43 7.71
N LEU A 149 0.12 2.25 7.10
CA LEU A 149 -0.21 1.00 7.77
C LEU A 149 1.07 0.17 7.91
N ALA A 150 1.50 -0.09 9.14
CA ALA A 150 2.77 -0.76 9.45
C ALA A 150 3.96 -0.16 8.67
N ALA A 151 4.03 1.17 8.63
CA ALA A 151 5.08 1.94 7.96
C ALA A 151 5.24 3.29 8.66
N TYR A 152 6.35 3.99 8.41
CA TYR A 152 6.64 5.30 8.97
C TYR A 152 7.20 6.24 7.88
N PRO A 153 7.02 7.56 8.02
CA PRO A 153 7.58 8.52 7.07
C PRO A 153 9.09 8.66 7.31
N LEU A 154 9.85 9.07 6.28
CA LEU A 154 11.29 9.30 6.42
C LEU A 154 11.64 10.66 7.05
N LYS A 155 10.66 11.57 7.15
CA LYS A 155 10.75 12.88 7.80
C LYS A 155 9.37 13.40 8.18
N ILE A 156 9.33 14.40 9.06
CA ILE A 156 8.10 15.08 9.47
C ILE A 156 7.44 15.77 8.26
N THR A 157 6.11 15.66 8.16
CA THR A 157 5.29 16.24 7.08
C THR A 157 4.59 17.52 7.56
N SER A 158 4.27 18.41 6.63
CA SER A 158 3.51 19.64 6.93
C SER A 158 1.99 19.44 6.99
N LYS A 159 1.46 18.38 6.37
CA LYS A 159 0.04 17.98 6.48
C LYS A 159 -0.15 16.86 7.50
N PRO A 160 -1.39 16.63 7.97
CA PRO A 160 -1.72 15.53 8.85
C PRO A 160 -1.25 14.17 8.32
N ILE A 161 -0.79 13.33 9.25
CA ILE A 161 -0.40 11.95 8.98
C ILE A 161 -1.06 11.04 10.02
N LEU A 162 -1.57 9.90 9.57
CA LEU A 162 -1.99 8.80 10.42
C LEU A 162 -0.99 7.65 10.29
N ILE A 163 -0.47 7.17 11.41
CA ILE A 163 0.38 5.99 11.46
C ILE A 163 -0.32 4.94 12.32
N LEU A 164 -0.59 3.78 11.73
CA LEU A 164 -1.20 2.62 12.40
C LEU A 164 -0.22 1.46 12.42
N ALA A 165 0.01 0.86 13.59
CA ALA A 165 0.87 -0.32 13.73
C ALA A 165 0.25 -1.34 14.70
N GLY A 166 0.45 -2.63 14.45
CA GLY A 166 0.02 -3.69 15.36
C GLY A 166 1.00 -3.86 16.52
N SER A 167 0.52 -4.05 17.75
CA SER A 167 1.42 -4.25 18.91
C SER A 167 2.24 -5.55 18.83
N ASN A 168 1.79 -6.52 18.03
CA ASN A 168 2.46 -7.79 17.79
C ASN A 168 3.17 -7.82 16.43
N ASP A 169 3.32 -6.68 15.75
CA ASP A 169 4.10 -6.58 14.52
C ASP A 169 5.59 -6.85 14.83
N LYS A 170 6.18 -7.82 14.13
CA LYS A 170 7.61 -8.17 14.24
C LYS A 170 8.40 -7.94 12.94
N VAL A 171 7.73 -7.42 11.92
CA VAL A 171 8.32 -7.13 10.61
C VAL A 171 8.74 -5.67 10.55
N LEU A 172 7.92 -4.78 11.11
CA LEU A 172 8.22 -3.36 11.21
C LEU A 172 9.31 -3.13 12.26
N ASP A 173 10.34 -2.37 11.90
CA ASP A 173 11.31 -1.86 12.86
C ASP A 173 10.70 -0.68 13.64
N SER A 174 10.11 -1.00 14.79
CA SER A 174 9.38 -0.06 15.64
C SER A 174 10.26 1.03 16.27
N SER A 175 11.59 0.87 16.31
CA SER A 175 12.49 1.89 16.85
C SER A 175 12.40 3.23 16.10
N ASN A 176 11.99 3.20 14.83
CA ASN A 176 11.78 4.40 14.02
C ASN A 176 10.43 5.09 14.30
N LEU A 177 9.53 4.43 15.03
CA LEU A 177 8.22 4.99 15.39
C LEU A 177 8.25 5.83 16.66
N ASP A 178 9.30 5.71 17.50
CA ASP A 178 9.41 6.41 18.79
C ASP A 178 9.32 7.94 18.69
N VAL A 179 9.60 8.49 17.50
CA VAL A 179 9.56 9.94 17.22
C VAL A 179 8.25 10.40 16.57
N PHE A 180 7.31 9.49 16.31
CA PHE A 180 6.02 9.79 15.69
C PHE A 180 4.85 9.39 16.58
N GLU A 181 3.81 10.21 16.58
CA GLU A 181 2.53 9.81 17.17
C GLU A 181 1.96 8.62 16.37
N THR A 182 1.93 7.46 17.01
CA THR A 182 1.54 6.19 16.39
C THR A 182 0.34 5.61 17.11
N THR A 183 -0.71 5.29 16.35
CA THR A 183 -1.87 4.57 16.85
C THR A 183 -1.57 3.07 16.85
N TRP A 184 -1.34 2.52 18.04
CA TRP A 184 -1.05 1.10 18.23
C TRP A 184 -2.33 0.27 18.35
N ILE A 185 -2.56 -0.63 17.41
CA ILE A 185 -3.64 -1.63 17.45
C ILE A 185 -3.20 -2.77 18.37
N GLN A 186 -3.68 -2.73 19.62
CA GLN A 186 -3.35 -3.74 20.63
C GLN A 186 -3.83 -5.13 20.19
N GLY A 187 -2.90 -6.09 20.16
CA GLY A 187 -3.15 -7.45 19.69
C GLY A 187 -3.16 -7.62 18.17
N GLY A 188 -3.00 -6.54 17.40
CA GLY A 188 -2.83 -6.60 15.95
C GLY A 188 -1.39 -6.93 15.52
N ASN A 189 -1.19 -7.34 14.28
CA ASN A 189 0.12 -7.62 13.69
C ASN A 189 0.32 -6.94 12.33
N HIS A 190 1.44 -7.22 11.66
CA HIS A 190 1.76 -6.65 10.34
C HIS A 190 0.78 -7.14 9.26
N ALA A 191 0.58 -8.45 9.19
CA ALA A 191 -0.05 -9.06 8.02
C ALA A 191 -1.55 -8.75 7.88
N GLN A 192 -2.26 -8.57 9.00
CA GLN A 192 -3.72 -8.41 9.03
C GLN A 192 -4.22 -7.05 8.51
N PHE A 193 -3.35 -6.14 8.09
CA PHE A 193 -3.74 -4.98 7.27
C PHE A 193 -4.18 -5.38 5.84
N GLY A 194 -3.89 -6.62 5.42
CA GLY A 194 -4.44 -7.22 4.20
C GLY A 194 -4.99 -8.63 4.42
N ASN A 195 -5.70 -9.13 3.42
CA ASN A 195 -6.33 -10.45 3.39
C ASN A 195 -5.48 -11.43 2.57
N TYR A 196 -4.29 -11.75 3.09
CA TYR A 196 -3.33 -12.69 2.47
C TYR A 196 -2.78 -13.75 3.44
N GLY A 197 -3.37 -13.86 4.62
CA GLY A 197 -3.00 -14.83 5.65
C GLY A 197 -1.74 -14.45 6.42
N LEU A 198 -1.05 -15.46 6.95
CA LEU A 198 0.13 -15.26 7.81
C LEU A 198 1.36 -14.85 6.99
N GLN A 199 2.19 -13.98 7.56
CA GLN A 199 3.45 -13.56 6.97
C GLN A 199 4.64 -14.13 7.74
N LYS A 200 5.64 -14.64 7.01
CA LYS A 200 6.88 -15.12 7.62
C LYS A 200 7.62 -13.98 8.32
N GLY A 201 8.01 -14.21 9.58
CA GLY A 201 8.75 -13.23 10.38
C GLY A 201 7.85 -12.27 11.17
N ASP A 202 6.54 -12.28 10.93
CA ASP A 202 5.58 -11.49 11.70
C ASP A 202 5.23 -12.17 13.05
N GLY A 203 4.70 -11.40 13.98
CA GLY A 203 4.11 -11.93 15.19
C GLY A 203 2.70 -12.45 14.98
N ALA A 204 2.27 -13.34 15.86
CA ALA A 204 0.90 -13.82 15.88
C ALA A 204 -0.02 -12.72 16.45
N ALA A 205 -1.05 -12.34 15.70
CA ALA A 205 -2.11 -11.50 16.22
C ALA A 205 -2.92 -12.25 17.29
N THR A 206 -3.37 -11.51 18.30
CA THR A 206 -4.41 -11.98 19.24
C THR A 206 -5.79 -11.49 18.84
N LEU A 207 -5.87 -10.43 18.03
CA LEU A 207 -7.09 -10.01 17.35
C LEU A 207 -7.32 -10.84 16.09
N SER A 208 -8.58 -11.09 15.77
CA SER A 208 -8.94 -11.58 14.44
C SER A 208 -8.65 -10.52 13.37
N ALA A 209 -8.44 -10.97 12.13
CA ALA A 209 -8.26 -10.07 11.00
C ALA A 209 -9.44 -9.09 10.81
N ARG A 210 -10.67 -9.52 11.16
CA ARG A 210 -11.86 -8.66 11.09
C ARG A 210 -11.82 -7.55 12.12
N GLU A 211 -11.44 -7.85 13.36
CA GLU A 211 -11.34 -6.85 14.44
C GLU A 211 -10.24 -5.83 14.14
N GLN A 212 -9.07 -6.28 13.70
CA GLN A 212 -7.99 -5.36 13.32
C GLN A 212 -8.39 -4.47 12.14
N ARG A 213 -9.06 -5.01 11.12
CA ARG A 213 -9.59 -4.19 10.01
C ARG A 213 -10.64 -3.19 10.48
N ALA A 214 -11.56 -3.57 11.36
CA ALA A 214 -12.57 -2.65 11.87
C ALA A 214 -11.93 -1.44 12.58
N ILE A 215 -10.94 -1.68 13.45
CA ILE A 215 -10.17 -0.62 14.13
C ILE A 215 -9.41 0.24 13.10
N THR A 216 -8.85 -0.39 12.06
CA THR A 216 -8.15 0.31 10.98
C THR A 216 -9.09 1.26 10.25
N ILE A 217 -10.29 0.80 9.89
CA ILE A 217 -11.30 1.60 9.18
C ILE A 217 -11.82 2.74 10.04
N GLU A 218 -12.09 2.50 11.31
CA GLU A 218 -12.51 3.53 12.26
C GLU A 218 -11.44 4.62 12.37
N SER A 219 -10.18 4.23 12.62
CA SER A 219 -9.06 5.16 12.73
C SER A 219 -8.85 6.00 11.46
N ILE A 220 -8.97 5.38 10.28
CA ILE A 220 -8.88 6.09 8.99
C ILE A 220 -10.03 7.07 8.82
N SER A 221 -11.25 6.65 9.17
CA SER A 221 -12.45 7.46 9.02
C SER A 221 -12.40 8.71 9.91
N ASP A 222 -12.01 8.53 11.17
CA ASP A 222 -11.85 9.62 12.14
C ASP A 222 -10.75 10.59 11.70
N PHE A 223 -9.60 10.06 11.27
CA PHE A 223 -8.49 10.87 10.77
C PHE A 223 -8.90 11.72 9.56
N ILE A 224 -9.60 11.14 8.59
CA ILE A 224 -10.07 11.86 7.41
C ILE A 224 -11.07 12.95 7.83
N GLN A 225 -12.03 12.63 8.70
CA GLN A 225 -13.00 13.61 9.16
C GLN A 225 -12.32 14.80 9.84
N VAL A 226 -11.43 14.55 10.80
CA VAL A 226 -10.66 15.62 11.49
C VAL A 226 -9.85 16.45 10.48
N SER A 227 -9.17 15.80 9.54
CA SER A 227 -8.31 16.47 8.55
C SER A 227 -9.09 17.36 7.58
N LEU A 228 -10.38 17.09 7.33
CA LEU A 228 -11.23 17.92 6.47
C LEU A 228 -11.70 19.22 7.15
N PHE A 229 -11.69 19.28 8.48
CA PHE A 229 -12.13 20.43 9.28
C PHE A 229 -10.99 21.19 9.97
N SER A 230 -9.74 20.79 9.69
CA SER A 230 -8.50 21.43 10.19
C SER A 230 -7.99 22.50 9.24
#